data_AF-A0A4U1GP66-F1
#
_entry.id   AF-A0A4U1GP66-F1
#
_cell.length_a   1.000
_cell.length_b   1.000
_cell.length_c   1.000
_cell.angle_alpha   90.00
_cell.angle_beta   90.00
_cell.angle_gamma   90.00
#
_symmetry.space_group_name_H-M   'P 1'
#
loop_
_entity.id
_entity.type
_entity.pdbx_description
1 polymer ?
#
loop_
_entity_poly.entity_id
_entity_poly.type
_entity_poly.pdbx_seq_one_letter_code
_entity_poly.pdbx_strand_id
1 'polypeptide(L)' 'MSDKCHYITVKGVGRVLIPGCMGVAVSGDMDYCTCNAPPTPQEEIERLKKENKRLRAEIKRLKDLLY' A
#
# COMPACT_ATOMS: atom_id res chain seq x y z
N MET A 1 -14.07 -6.91 0.41
CA MET A 1 -13.77 -6.63 1.83
C MET A 1 -12.77 -5.49 1.84
N SER A 2 -12.94 -4.48 2.69
CA SER A 2 -11.96 -3.39 2.77
C SER A 2 -10.75 -3.90 3.56
N ASP A 3 -9.58 -3.97 2.92
CA ASP A 3 -8.33 -4.45 3.54
C ASP A 3 -7.73 -3.42 4.54
N LYS A 4 -8.47 -2.36 4.86
CA LYS A 4 -8.02 -1.26 5.71
C LYS A 4 -8.80 -1.21 7.02
N CYS A 5 -8.12 -0.81 8.09
CA CYS A 5 -8.76 -0.51 9.37
C CYS A 5 -9.80 0.60 9.18
N HIS A 6 -10.98 0.42 9.75
CA HIS A 6 -12.07 1.40 9.70
C HIS A 6 -13.07 1.15 10.81
N TYR A 7 -13.97 2.12 11.04
CA TYR A 7 -15.08 1.94 11.95
C TYR A 7 -16.38 1.72 11.19
N ILE A 8 -17.24 0.87 11.73
CA ILE A 8 -18.63 0.71 11.28
C ILE A 8 -19.57 1.04 12.45
N THR A 9 -20.82 1.38 12.13
CA THR A 9 -21.87 1.55 13.15
C THR A 9 -22.83 0.39 13.07
N VAL A 10 -23.01 -0.31 14.19
CA VAL A 10 -23.90 -1.46 14.31
C VAL A 10 -25.05 -1.10 15.25
N LYS A 11 -26.30 -1.27 14.76
CA LYS A 11 -27.50 -0.95 15.54
C LYS A 11 -27.53 -1.78 16.83
N GLY A 12 -27.71 -1.11 17.98
CA GLY A 12 -27.74 -1.75 19.31
C GLY A 12 -26.37 -2.04 19.93
N VAL A 13 -25.27 -1.86 19.19
CA VAL A 13 -23.90 -2.07 19.67
C VAL A 13 -23.10 -0.76 19.67
N GLY A 14 -23.38 0.13 18.72
CA GLY A 14 -22.68 1.39 18.55
C GLY A 14 -21.52 1.29 17.54
N ARG A 15 -20.46 2.07 17.77
CA ARG A 15 -19.31 2.18 16.86
C ARG A 15 -18.33 1.03 17.11
N VAL A 16 -18.05 0.23 16.08
CA VAL A 16 -17.19 -0.97 16.14
C VAL A 16 -15.98 -0.77 15.25
N LEU A 17 -14.78 -1.06 15.78
CA LEU A 17 -13.53 -1.05 15.02
C LEU A 17 -13.37 -2.36 14.24
N ILE A 18 -13.16 -2.26 12.93
CA ILE A 18 -12.85 -3.37 12.05
C ILE A 18 -11.36 -3.29 11.69
N PRO A 19 -10.50 -4.14 12.29
CA PRO A 19 -9.08 -4.13 12.00
C PRO A 19 -8.79 -4.76 10.63
N GLY A 20 -7.97 -4.09 9.83
CA GLY A 20 -7.42 -4.59 8.55
C GLY A 20 -5.92 -4.88 8.61
N CYS A 21 -5.21 -4.41 9.64
CA CYS A 21 -3.81 -4.73 9.88
C CYS A 21 -3.58 -5.32 11.28
N MET A 22 -2.47 -6.03 11.44
CA MET A 22 -2.13 -6.72 12.69
C MET A 22 -1.96 -5.76 13.88
N GLY A 23 -1.39 -4.57 13.65
CA GLY A 23 -1.18 -3.58 14.70
C GLY A 23 -2.47 -3.23 15.44
N VAL A 24 -3.50 -2.86 14.68
CA VAL A 24 -4.83 -2.52 15.21
C VAL A 24 -5.57 -3.75 15.74
N ALA A 25 -5.38 -4.93 15.12
CA ALA A 25 -6.01 -6.16 15.59
C ALA A 25 -5.56 -6.56 17.01
N VAL A 26 -4.30 -6.30 17.34
CA VAL A 26 -3.73 -6.60 18.66
C VAL A 26 -3.98 -5.47 19.66
N SER A 27 -3.83 -4.20 19.26
CA SER A 27 -3.95 -3.07 20.18
C SER A 27 -5.38 -2.59 20.40
N GLY A 28 -6.28 -2.80 19.43
CA GLY A 28 -7.59 -2.15 19.41
C GLY A 28 -7.53 -0.64 19.18
N ASP A 29 -6.35 -0.11 18.85
CA ASP A 29 -6.06 1.33 18.75
C ASP A 29 -5.67 1.69 17.30
N MET A 30 -6.35 2.71 16.77
CA MET A 30 -6.20 3.18 15.41
C MET A 30 -4.86 3.89 15.18
N ASP A 31 -4.19 4.35 16.24
CA ASP A 31 -2.86 4.96 16.14
C ASP A 31 -1.79 3.94 15.68
N TYR A 32 -2.07 2.64 15.80
CA TYR A 32 -1.24 1.55 15.28
C TYR A 32 -1.61 1.12 13.85
N CYS A 33 -2.47 1.88 13.16
CA CYS A 33 -2.87 1.58 11.80
C CYS A 33 -1.73 1.79 10.80
N THR A 34 -1.34 0.71 10.13
CA THR A 34 -0.31 0.70 9.09
C THR A 34 -0.87 0.59 7.68
N CYS A 35 -2.20 0.60 7.52
CA CYS A 35 -2.86 0.40 6.22
C CYS A 35 -2.54 1.47 5.17
N ASN A 36 -2.00 2.62 5.57
CA ASN A 36 -1.50 3.68 4.69
C ASN A 36 -0.07 4.10 5.07
N ALA A 37 0.72 3.18 5.64
CA ALA A 37 2.11 3.48 5.94
C ALA A 37 2.84 3.93 4.65
N PRO A 38 3.69 4.96 4.71
CA PRO A 38 4.53 5.30 3.58
C PRO A 38 5.42 4.10 3.22
N PRO A 39 5.76 3.91 1.93
CA PRO A 39 6.64 2.83 1.53
C PRO A 39 7.97 2.94 2.28
N THR A 40 8.48 1.81 2.72
CA THR A 40 9.82 1.71 3.27
C THR A 40 10.85 2.10 2.22
N PRO A 41 12.06 2.55 2.61
CA PRO A 41 13.14 2.82 1.66
C PRO A 41 13.44 1.64 0.74
N GLN A 42 13.30 0.41 1.24
CA GLN A 42 13.50 -0.82 0.47
C GLN A 42 12.42 -1.00 -0.60
N GLU A 43 11.14 -0.85 -0.25
CA GLU A 43 10.02 -0.91 -1.20
C GLU A 43 10.14 0.19 -2.27
N GLU A 44 10.58 1.39 -1.86
CA GLU A 44 10.84 2.50 -2.76
C GLU A 44 11.96 2.16 -3.77
N ILE A 45 13.08 1.60 -3.29
CA ILE A 45 14.19 1.15 -4.13
C ILE A 45 13.73 0.08 -5.12
N GLU A 46 12.93 -0.89 -4.68
CA GLU A 46 12.40 -1.93 -5.56
C GLU A 46 11.47 -1.36 -6.64
N ARG A 47 10.58 -0.43 -6.25
CA ARG A 47 9.71 0.28 -7.19
C ARG A 47 10.55 1.03 -8.24
N LEU A 48 11.54 1.79 -7.81
CA LEU A 48 12.42 2.56 -8.69
C LEU A 48 13.25 1.65 -9.61
N LYS A 49 13.76 0.51 -9.11
CA LYS A 49 14.46 -0.49 -9.95
C LYS A 49 13.57 -1.04 -11.05
N LYS A 50 12.32 -1.38 -10.72
CA LYS A 50 11.33 -1.88 -11.69
C LYS A 50 11.02 -0.83 -12.76
N GLU A 51 10.84 0.42 -12.33
CA GLU A 51 10.59 1.53 -13.24
C GLU A 51 11.79 1.83 -14.14
N ASN A 52 13.01 1.83 -13.58
CA ASN A 52 14.24 2.03 -14.36
C ASN A 52 14.40 0.95 -15.43
N LYS A 53 14.09 -0.32 -15.10
CA LYS A 53 14.10 -1.43 -16.07
C LYS A 53 13.09 -1.20 -17.20
N ARG A 54 11.87 -0.76 -16.87
CA ARG A 54 10.82 -0.43 -17.86
C ARG A 54 11.30 0.68 -18.81
N LEU A 55 11.79 1.77 -18.25
CA LEU A 55 12.26 2.93 -19.03
C LEU A 55 13.44 2.58 -19.93
N ARG A 56 14.40 1.78 -19.45
CA ARG A 56 15.53 1.30 -20.29
C ARG A 56 15.05 0.46 -21.47
N ALA A 57 14.08 -0.44 -21.25
CA ALA A 57 13.51 -1.25 -22.33
C ALA A 57 12.79 -0.37 -23.36
N GLU A 58 12.07 0.65 -22.90
CA GLU A 58 11.38 1.60 -23.77
C GLU A 58 12.34 2.46 -24.59
N ILE A 59 13.40 2.98 -23.96
CA ILE A 59 14.48 3.68 -24.66
C ILE A 59 15.10 2.80 -25.73
N LYS A 60 15.35 1.52 -25.45
CA LYS A 60 15.88 0.57 -26.43
C LYS A 60 14.93 0.42 -27.62
N ARG A 61 13.64 0.16 -27.38
CA ARG A 61 12.63 0.06 -28.45
C ARG A 61 12.57 1.31 -29.32
N LEU A 62 12.62 2.50 -28.71
CA LEU A 62 12.59 3.75 -29.45
C LEU A 62 13.86 3.96 -30.29
N LYS A 63 15.03 3.58 -29.77
CA LYS A 63 16.28 3.59 -30.54
C LYS A 63 16.23 2.65 -31.73
N ASP A 64 15.68 1.46 -31.55
CA ASP A 64 15.54 0.45 -32.60
C ASP A 64 14.54 0.88 -33.71
N LEU A 65 13.69 1.89 -33.48
CA LEU A 65 12.79 2.46 -34.50
C LEU A 65 13.43 3.61 -35.30
N LEU A 66 14.56 4.15 -34.83
CA LEU A 66 15.26 5.26 -35.47
C LEU A 66 16.40 4.79 -36.38
N TYR A 67 16.70 3.48 -36.41
CA TYR A 67 17.71 2.82 -37.24
C TYR A 67 17.07 1.68 -38.04
#